data_AF-A0A8T6DUP6-F1
#
_entry.id   AF-A0A8T6DUP6-F1
#
_cell.length_a   1.000
_cell.length_b   1.000
_cell.length_c   1.000
_cell.angle_alpha   90.00
_cell.angle_beta   90.00
_cell.angle_gamma   90.00
#
_symmetry.space_group_name_H-M   'P 1'
#
loop_
_entity.id
_entity.type
_entity.pdbx_description
1 polymer ?
#
loop_
_entity_poly.entity_id
_entity_poly.type
_entity_poly.pdbx_seq_one_letter_code
_entity_poly.pdbx_strand_id
1 'polypeptide(L)'
;MAQQSPVDIVEYTFAGKGAGNSALTSDYANAADRIANTGEFVKVRYDNGSAIRISGDEYRLIEARFHSPDEQAVIGNAPGRGEGDTVP
;
A
#
# COMPACT_ATOMS: atom_id res chain seq x y z
N MET A 1 -0.62 15.33 -20.23
CA MET A 1 -1.74 14.60 -19.61
C MET A 1 -1.45 14.50 -18.12
N ALA A 2 -2.43 14.70 -17.25
CA ALA A 2 -2.22 14.62 -15.79
C ALA A 2 -2.16 13.15 -15.36
N GLN A 3 -1.13 12.77 -14.60
CA GLN A 3 -1.02 11.45 -14.01
C GLN A 3 -1.52 11.55 -12.57
N GLN A 4 -2.61 10.86 -12.27
CA GLN A 4 -3.31 10.93 -10.99
C GLN A 4 -3.51 9.53 -10.41
N SER A 5 -3.71 9.49 -9.10
CA SER A 5 -4.14 8.31 -8.34
C SER A 5 -5.33 8.73 -7.47
N PRO A 6 -6.23 7.81 -7.12
CA PRO A 6 -6.22 6.37 -7.41
C PRO A 6 -6.61 5.98 -8.86
N VAL A 7 -6.41 4.71 -9.22
CA VAL A 7 -6.82 4.11 -10.50
C VAL A 7 -7.48 2.74 -10.29
N ASP A 8 -8.26 2.28 -11.26
CA ASP A 8 -8.75 0.90 -11.28
C ASP A 8 -7.68 -0.02 -11.89
N ILE A 9 -7.23 -1.00 -11.12
CA ILE A 9 -6.29 -2.04 -11.57
C ILE A 9 -7.11 -3.15 -12.23
N VAL A 10 -7.45 -2.95 -13.51
CA VAL A 10 -8.35 -3.82 -14.29
C VAL A 10 -7.65 -5.03 -14.92
N GLU A 11 -6.35 -4.93 -15.16
CA GLU A 11 -5.53 -5.99 -15.74
C GLU A 11 -4.15 -5.96 -15.10
N TYR A 12 -3.61 -7.13 -14.76
CA TYR A 12 -2.21 -7.28 -14.41
C TYR A 12 -1.59 -8.33 -15.33
N THR A 13 -0.65 -7.91 -16.17
CA THR A 13 0.22 -8.86 -16.85
C THR A 13 1.38 -9.14 -15.90
N PHE A 14 1.41 -10.33 -15.30
CA PHE A 14 2.65 -10.82 -14.71
C PHE A 14 3.64 -11.01 -15.86
N ALA A 15 4.46 -10.00 -16.09
CA ALA A 15 5.64 -10.16 -16.91
C ALA A 15 6.42 -11.30 -16.24
N GLY A 16 6.52 -12.46 -16.90
CA GLY A 16 6.88 -13.73 -16.25
C GLY A 16 8.20 -13.69 -15.48
N LYS A 17 8.54 -14.79 -14.79
CA LYS A 17 9.78 -14.93 -13.99
C LYS A 17 11.01 -14.38 -14.77
N GLY A 18 11.48 -13.18 -14.39
CA GLY A 18 12.63 -12.51 -15.04
C GLY A 18 12.32 -11.22 -15.83
N ALA A 19 11.06 -10.81 -15.98
CA ALA A 19 10.75 -9.55 -16.64
C ALA A 19 10.78 -8.38 -15.65
N GLY A 20 11.97 -7.82 -15.41
CA GLY A 20 12.13 -6.49 -14.78
C GLY A 20 11.51 -6.29 -13.39
N ASN A 21 11.08 -7.36 -12.71
CA ASN A 21 10.61 -7.30 -11.33
C ASN A 21 11.80 -6.94 -10.46
N SER A 22 11.96 -5.62 -10.28
CA SER A 22 12.89 -5.04 -9.34
C SER A 22 12.67 -5.75 -8.01
N ALA A 23 13.70 -6.46 -7.52
CA ALA A 23 13.58 -7.18 -6.26
C ALA A 23 13.15 -6.18 -5.19
N LEU A 24 11.95 -6.37 -4.64
CA LEU A 24 11.48 -5.65 -3.47
C LEU A 24 12.02 -6.38 -2.25
N THR A 25 12.85 -5.71 -1.47
CA THR A 25 13.27 -6.19 -0.15
C THR A 25 12.81 -5.20 0.90
N SER A 26 12.33 -5.71 2.02
CA SER A 26 11.88 -4.89 3.16
C SER A 26 12.75 -5.18 4.37
N ASP A 27 13.17 -4.12 5.03
CA ASP A 27 13.88 -4.15 6.30
C ASP A 27 13.08 -3.25 7.25
N TYR A 28 12.12 -3.84 7.97
CA TYR A 28 11.21 -3.10 8.83
C TYR A 28 11.58 -3.31 10.29
N ALA A 29 11.96 -2.20 10.94
CA ALA A 29 12.07 -2.15 12.39
C ALA A 29 10.69 -2.09 13.04
N ASN A 30 10.63 -2.40 14.35
CA ASN A 30 9.43 -2.19 15.14
C ASN A 30 8.97 -0.73 15.02
N ALA A 31 7.68 -0.53 14.74
CA ALA A 31 7.10 0.79 14.68
C ALA A 31 7.25 1.45 16.07
N ALA A 32 7.79 2.66 16.12
CA ALA A 32 7.63 3.49 17.31
C ALA A 32 6.15 3.90 17.40
N ASP A 33 5.55 3.80 18.58
CA ASP A 33 4.10 3.72 18.87
C ASP A 33 3.24 4.97 18.53
N ARG A 34 3.66 5.83 17.60
CA ARG A 34 3.02 7.11 17.32
C ARG A 34 1.89 6.97 16.30
N ILE A 35 0.71 6.62 16.80
CA ILE A 35 -0.55 6.69 16.06
C ILE A 35 -1.12 8.12 16.15
N ALA A 36 -1.56 8.68 15.03
CA ALA A 36 -2.18 10.00 14.97
C ALA A 36 -3.44 10.01 14.08
N ASN A 37 -4.47 10.75 14.50
CA ASN A 37 -5.64 11.07 13.70
C ASN A 37 -5.50 12.52 13.18
N THR A 38 -5.54 12.71 11.86
CA THR A 38 -5.38 14.03 11.23
C THR A 38 -6.69 14.78 11.01
N GLY A 39 -7.83 14.16 11.31
CA GLY A 39 -9.16 14.61 10.88
C GLY A 39 -9.55 14.13 9.49
N GLU A 40 -8.59 13.67 8.68
CA GLU A 40 -8.81 13.11 7.34
C GLU A 40 -8.51 11.59 7.29
N PHE A 41 -7.46 11.16 7.98
CA PHE A 41 -7.06 9.74 8.07
C PHE A 41 -6.35 9.45 9.40
N VAL A 42 -6.32 8.17 9.75
CA VAL A 42 -5.46 7.65 10.82
C VAL A 42 -4.13 7.24 10.21
N LYS A 43 -3.02 7.54 10.89
CA LYS A 43 -1.68 7.17 10.46
C LYS A 43 -0.80 6.63 11.58
N VAL A 44 0.14 5.78 11.19
CA VAL A 44 1.26 5.30 12.01
C VAL A 44 2.53 5.97 11.52
N ARG A 45 3.29 6.59 12.42
CA ARG A 45 4.61 7.17 12.11
C ARG A 45 5.73 6.23 12.51
N TYR A 46 6.81 6.23 11.73
CA TYR A 46 7.99 5.42 12.00
C TYR A 46 9.17 6.34 12.33
N ASP A 47 9.74 6.16 13.53
CA ASP A 47 10.74 7.11 14.03
C ASP A 47 12.10 6.94 13.33
N ASN A 48 12.56 5.72 13.02
CA ASN A 48 13.68 5.40 12.11
C ASN A 48 13.86 3.87 11.95
N GLY A 49 14.60 3.45 10.91
CA GLY A 49 15.11 2.07 10.75
C GLY A 49 14.32 1.19 9.78
N SER A 50 13.10 1.59 9.41
CA SER A 50 12.31 0.88 8.41
C SER A 50 12.54 1.41 7.00
N ALA A 51 12.86 0.53 6.06
CA ALA A 51 13.04 0.87 4.66
C ALA A 51 12.61 -0.28 3.72
N ILE A 52 12.31 0.08 2.48
CA ILE A 52 12.26 -0.86 1.36
C ILE A 52 13.42 -0.56 0.41
N ARG A 53 13.90 -1.58 -0.29
CA ARG A 53 14.81 -1.41 -1.42
C ARG A 53 14.15 -1.92 -2.69
N ILE A 54 14.19 -1.11 -3.74
CA ILE A 54 13.65 -1.40 -5.06
C ILE A 54 14.81 -1.22 -6.04
N SER A 55 15.25 -2.30 -6.70
CA SER A 55 16.39 -2.25 -7.62
C SER A 55 17.67 -1.65 -7.04
N GLY A 56 17.87 -1.82 -5.73
CA GLY A 56 19.04 -1.31 -5.00
C GLY A 56 18.86 0.08 -4.40
N ASP A 57 17.85 0.85 -4.84
CA ASP A 57 17.53 2.15 -4.25
C ASP A 57 16.74 1.97 -2.96
N GLU A 58 17.17 2.67 -1.91
CA GLU A 58 16.57 2.61 -0.58
C GLU A 58 15.54 3.73 -0.38
N TYR A 59 14.35 3.34 0.11
CA TYR A 59 13.26 4.24 0.44
C TYR A 59 12.86 4.02 1.89
N ARG A 60 13.03 5.05 2.73
CA ARG A 60 12.64 5.02 4.14
C ARG A 60 11.13 5.03 4.31
N LEU A 61 10.61 4.17 5.17
CA LEU A 61 9.22 4.21 5.61
C LEU A 61 9.03 5.36 6.61
N ILE A 62 8.23 6.36 6.23
CA ILE A 62 7.95 7.54 7.05
C ILE A 62 6.62 7.37 7.81
N GLU A 63 5.58 6.95 7.09
CA GLU A 63 4.25 6.72 7.64
C GLU A 63 3.46 5.71 6.83
N ALA A 64 2.49 5.07 7.48
CA ALA A 64 1.41 4.33 6.85
C ALA A 64 0.08 5.00 7.22
N ARG A 65 -0.87 5.08 6.29
CA ARG A 65 -2.20 5.67 6.52
C ARG A 65 -3.30 4.77 5.99
N PHE A 66 -4.49 4.93 6.56
CA PHE A 66 -5.64 4.10 6.26
C PHE A 66 -6.75 4.92 5.60
N HIS A 67 -7.38 4.32 4.60
CA HIS A 67 -8.57 4.82 3.92
C HIS A 67 -9.67 3.76 4.05
N SER A 68 -10.91 4.20 4.29
CA SER A 68 -12.08 3.33 4.25
C SER A 68 -13.21 4.11 3.58
N PRO A 69 -13.74 3.64 2.43
CA PRO A 69 -13.34 2.43 1.70
C PRO A 69 -11.95 2.54 1.04
N ASP A 70 -11.44 1.46 0.46
CA ASP A 70 -10.18 1.49 -0.31
C ASP A 70 -10.25 2.54 -1.43
N GLU A 71 -9.11 3.16 -1.76
CA GLU A 71 -9.04 4.14 -2.85
C GLU A 71 -8.83 3.49 -4.22
N GLN A 72 -8.00 2.45 -4.28
CA GLN A 72 -7.72 1.69 -5.51
C GLN A 72 -8.67 0.48 -5.61
N ALA A 73 -9.19 0.18 -6.80
CA ALA A 73 -9.92 -1.06 -7.06
C ALA A 73 -9.01 -2.12 -7.72
N VAL A 74 -9.22 -3.41 -7.44
CA VAL A 74 -8.45 -4.53 -8.01
C VAL A 74 -9.40 -5.52 -8.69
N ILE A 75 -9.14 -5.85 -9.97
CA ILE A 75 -9.95 -6.78 -10.78
C ILE A 75 -11.43 -6.35 -10.84
N GLY A 76 -11.70 -5.05 -10.91
CA GLY A 76 -13.07 -4.52 -10.94
C GLY A 76 -13.91 -4.84 -9.69
N ASN A 77 -13.32 -5.41 -8.63
CA ASN A 77 -13.96 -5.50 -7.34
C ASN A 77 -13.85 -4.11 -6.72
N ALA A 78 -14.97 -3.39 -6.79
CA ALA A 78 -15.11 -2.11 -6.13
C ALA A 78 -14.83 -2.27 -4.62
N PRO A 79 -14.13 -1.31 -4.01
CA PRO A 79 -13.98 -1.24 -2.56
C PRO A 79 -15.35 -1.34 -1.87
N GLY A 80 -15.56 -2.36 -1.04
CA GLY A 80 -16.79 -2.53 -0.25
C GLY A 80 -17.84 -3.53 -0.76
N ARG A 81 -17.58 -4.35 -1.79
CA ARG A 81 -18.38 -5.57 -2.03
C ARG A 81 -17.72 -6.79 -1.40
N GLY A 82 -17.88 -6.91 -0.08
CA GLY A 82 -17.76 -8.21 0.59
C GLY A 82 -18.87 -9.12 0.08
N GLU A 83 -18.50 -10.14 -0.69
CA GLU A 83 -19.28 -11.36 -0.79
C GLU A 83 -19.22 -12.02 0.60
N GLY A 84 -20.31 -11.96 1.36
CA GLY A 84 -20.48 -12.68 2.61
C GLY A 84 -20.17 -11.91 3.89
N ASP A 85 -21.00 -10.93 4.22
CA ASP A 85 -21.21 -10.49 5.61
C ASP A 85 -22.61 -10.96 6.06
N THR A 86 -22.82 -12.28 6.01
CA THR A 86 -23.78 -12.94 6.92
C THR A 86 -23.00 -13.32 8.16
N VAL A 87 -23.05 -12.45 9.16
CA VAL A 87 -22.67 -12.80 10.54
C VAL A 87 -23.77 -13.70 11.11
N PRO A 88 -23.45 -14.80 11.83
CA PRO A 88 -24.44 -15.60 12.55
C PRO A 88 -25.18 -14.81 13.64
#